data_AF-A0A8S2YM97-F1
#
_entry.id   AF-A0A8S2YM97-F1
#
_cell.length_a   1.000
_cell.length_b   1.000
_cell.length_c   1.000
_cell.angle_alpha   90.00
_cell.angle_beta   90.00
_cell.angle_gamma   90.00
#
_symmetry.space_group_name_H-M   'P 1'
#
loop_
_entity.id
_entity.type
_entity.pdbx_description
1 polymer ?
#
loop_
_entity_poly.entity_id
_entity_poly.type
_entity_poly.pdbx_seq_one_letter_code
_entity_poly.pdbx_strand_id
1 'polypeptide(L)'
;LIIFNVDSASDVRAGTFPALSQLIELSAGFADMESEIDKMATTFLDLIGLQSTKTTATIKGLSLAFLGLLCKCFPEHMRKYSDPLLIGQYLKYLHEHLVRDVVKFEMLVAAGAMEGLIYYLVNFVPSAIPVAQPTLIRNKSKDDEKRIKEEQIRCESDLKRVYIYASRAIQTQDQTNLNRYALVKAGLELFAQHSTLFTEYLYDDYPEILRCLRAWNTHDNYDVKKIAQRAYDTFLLGVANALKEPNIKTQEQRRRAVQTFQYFIKEFRDKIDSPELEIRDLAMGIRGYGIFANACKLYGTEEDVKFMFAGLIQRCEQIAMPTISLSQAADVFDERFYALPNLLDALSAIIIEMTNIGEEFLSPLERLTVMTIDYYPRYQPKPQATTCSSVIKMILALQTKPTCYKPFLTRIVNQAIIRCCSHPLKSTVEQQLEDVEPDLPEEQAKSLLAIGKTITYENYIPLWKTILNVTSLKEFDTSTYPIFDRQNMLVSLYDEMIDSILHIIDRLDLSVDKEKAKDENDDGTTTTDPVFGMKPIKPKDFEIFYNLVDFCQ
;
A
#
# COMPACT_ATOMS: atom_id res chain seq x y z
N LEU A 1 18.62 -29.47 -6.29
CA LEU A 1 20.10 -29.53 -6.30
C LEU A 1 20.65 -30.58 -7.26
N ILE A 2 20.16 -31.82 -7.24
CA ILE A 2 20.71 -32.92 -8.06
C ILE A 2 20.72 -32.57 -9.55
N ILE A 3 19.59 -32.13 -10.11
CA ILE A 3 19.47 -31.73 -11.52
C ILE A 3 20.47 -30.61 -11.87
N PHE A 4 20.66 -29.64 -10.97
CA PHE A 4 21.59 -28.53 -11.16
C PHE A 4 23.07 -28.95 -11.16
N ASN A 5 23.41 -29.99 -10.40
CA ASN A 5 24.79 -30.49 -10.29
C ASN A 5 25.15 -31.49 -11.39
N VAL A 6 24.16 -32.22 -11.92
CA VAL A 6 24.37 -33.25 -12.96
C VAL A 6 24.41 -32.63 -14.36
N ASP A 7 23.60 -31.60 -14.61
CA ASP A 7 23.51 -31.00 -15.93
C ASP A 7 24.58 -29.92 -16.15
N SER A 8 25.18 -29.91 -17.34
CA SER A 8 26.21 -28.94 -17.75
C SER A 8 25.64 -27.79 -18.58
N ALA A 9 24.42 -27.93 -19.11
CA ALA A 9 23.76 -26.92 -19.91
C ALA A 9 23.28 -25.75 -19.04
N SER A 10 23.59 -24.52 -19.45
CA SER A 10 23.26 -23.33 -18.67
C SER A 10 21.77 -23.11 -18.49
N ASP A 11 20.98 -23.46 -19.51
CA ASP A 11 19.55 -23.21 -19.54
C ASP A 11 18.80 -24.16 -18.61
N VAL A 12 19.23 -25.44 -18.56
CA VAL A 12 18.69 -26.44 -17.63
C VAL A 12 19.02 -26.04 -16.19
N ARG A 13 20.28 -25.65 -15.94
CA ARG A 13 20.70 -25.17 -14.62
C ARG A 13 19.91 -23.93 -14.19
N ALA A 14 19.73 -22.95 -15.08
CA ALA A 14 18.92 -21.76 -14.82
C ALA A 14 17.46 -22.12 -14.49
N GLY A 15 16.86 -23.08 -15.22
CA GLY A 15 15.51 -23.57 -14.99
C GLY A 15 15.27 -24.25 -13.63
N THR A 16 16.33 -24.61 -12.89
CA THR A 16 16.17 -25.18 -11.54
C THR A 16 15.90 -24.14 -10.46
N PHE A 17 16.29 -22.88 -10.66
CA PHE A 17 16.18 -21.84 -9.63
C PHE A 17 14.74 -21.51 -9.23
N PRO A 18 13.75 -21.36 -10.15
CA PRO A 18 12.37 -21.08 -9.76
C PRO A 18 11.79 -22.12 -8.78
N ALA A 19 12.02 -23.40 -9.06
CA ALA A 19 11.57 -24.49 -8.19
C ALA A 19 12.31 -24.50 -6.84
N LEU A 20 13.61 -24.22 -6.84
CA LEU A 20 14.40 -24.11 -5.61
C LEU A 20 13.94 -22.92 -4.76
N SER A 21 13.73 -21.75 -5.35
CA SER A 21 13.27 -20.55 -4.65
C SER A 21 11.89 -20.76 -4.01
N GLN A 22 10.94 -21.33 -4.76
CA GLN A 22 9.61 -21.60 -4.22
C GLN A 22 9.65 -22.62 -3.07
N LEU A 23 10.50 -23.65 -3.17
CA LEU A 23 10.66 -24.63 -2.10
C LEU A 23 11.26 -24.02 -0.83
N ILE A 24 12.25 -23.13 -0.97
CA ILE A 24 12.85 -22.38 0.15
C ILE A 24 11.83 -21.45 0.81
N GLU A 25 11.00 -20.76 0.03
CA GLU A 25 9.96 -19.89 0.58
C GLU A 25 8.88 -20.68 1.34
N LEU A 26 8.44 -21.82 0.80
CA LEU A 26 7.45 -22.69 1.46
C LEU A 26 8.00 -23.39 2.71
N SER A 27 9.31 -23.56 2.79
CA SER A 27 9.98 -24.19 3.92
C SER A 27 10.49 -23.19 4.97
N ALA A 28 10.22 -21.89 4.78
CA ALA A 28 10.55 -20.88 5.77
C ALA A 28 9.83 -21.17 7.10
N GLY A 29 10.60 -21.46 8.15
CA GLY A 29 10.09 -21.76 9.50
C GLY A 29 10.27 -23.21 9.97
N PHE A 30 10.77 -24.12 9.13
CA PHE A 30 11.19 -25.46 9.58
C PHE A 30 12.60 -25.41 10.19
N ALA A 31 12.78 -25.94 11.40
CA ALA A 31 14.05 -25.89 12.13
C ALA A 31 15.08 -26.95 11.66
N ASP A 32 14.63 -28.07 11.09
CA ASP A 32 15.48 -29.24 10.78
C ASP A 32 16.11 -29.21 9.37
N MET A 33 16.56 -28.05 8.90
CA MET A 33 17.13 -27.92 7.54
C MET A 33 18.59 -27.43 7.49
N GLU A 34 19.29 -27.41 8.62
CA GLU A 34 20.65 -26.86 8.71
C GLU A 34 21.63 -27.49 7.69
N SER A 35 21.62 -28.82 7.57
CA SER A 35 22.53 -29.57 6.68
C SER A 35 22.28 -29.24 5.20
N GLU A 36 21.01 -29.09 4.82
CA GLU A 36 20.56 -28.87 3.46
C GLU A 36 20.87 -27.44 3.03
N ILE A 37 20.60 -26.48 3.91
CA ILE A 37 20.92 -25.06 3.69
C ILE A 37 22.44 -24.87 3.61
N ASP A 38 23.22 -25.56 4.44
CA ASP A 38 24.68 -25.50 4.41
C ASP A 38 25.27 -26.01 3.09
N LYS A 39 24.78 -27.16 2.62
CA LYS A 39 25.17 -27.74 1.32
C LYS A 39 24.79 -26.81 0.17
N MET A 40 23.61 -26.19 0.23
CA MET A 40 23.18 -25.22 -0.78
C MET A 40 24.08 -23.99 -0.78
N ALA A 41 24.29 -23.36 0.38
CA ALA A 41 25.09 -22.15 0.52
C ALA A 41 26.52 -22.36 0.03
N THR A 42 27.19 -23.42 0.48
CA THR A 42 28.55 -23.77 0.03
C THR A 42 28.62 -24.02 -1.47
N THR A 43 27.69 -24.82 -2.03
CA THR A 43 27.65 -25.10 -3.48
C THR A 43 27.56 -23.82 -4.30
N PHE A 44 26.67 -22.90 -3.94
CA PHE A 44 26.50 -21.65 -4.69
C PHE A 44 27.64 -20.66 -4.43
N LEU A 45 28.18 -20.58 -3.21
CA LEU A 45 29.36 -19.76 -2.90
C LEU A 45 30.59 -20.21 -3.70
N ASP A 46 30.82 -21.51 -3.83
CA ASP A 46 31.91 -22.07 -4.63
C ASP A 46 31.76 -21.73 -6.12
N LEU A 47 30.52 -21.66 -6.62
CA LEU A 47 30.23 -21.29 -8.01
C LEU A 47 30.57 -19.84 -8.34
N ILE A 48 30.25 -18.91 -7.44
CA ILE A 48 30.58 -17.48 -7.62
C ILE A 48 32.04 -17.18 -7.27
N GLY A 49 32.65 -17.92 -6.35
CA GLY A 49 34.05 -17.77 -5.95
C GLY A 49 35.01 -18.56 -6.83
N LEU A 50 35.17 -19.85 -6.53
CA LEU A 50 36.19 -20.73 -7.11
C LEU A 50 35.94 -21.06 -8.59
N GLN A 51 34.68 -21.20 -8.99
CA GLN A 51 34.30 -21.56 -10.36
C GLN A 51 33.80 -20.37 -11.19
N SER A 52 34.09 -19.14 -10.74
CA SER A 52 33.55 -17.93 -11.34
C SER A 52 33.91 -17.80 -12.83
N THR A 53 35.11 -18.18 -13.24
CA THR A 53 35.53 -18.05 -14.65
C THR A 53 34.85 -19.05 -15.60
N LYS A 54 34.30 -20.15 -15.07
CA LYS A 54 33.63 -21.21 -15.85
C LYS A 54 32.10 -21.08 -15.88
N THR A 55 31.56 -20.18 -15.06
CA THR A 55 30.11 -20.04 -14.86
C THR A 55 29.57 -18.90 -15.71
N THR A 56 28.44 -19.11 -16.38
CA THR A 56 27.78 -18.08 -17.19
C THR A 56 27.25 -16.94 -16.32
N ALA A 57 27.15 -15.73 -16.88
CA ALA A 57 26.64 -14.54 -16.19
C ALA A 57 25.23 -14.76 -15.61
N THR A 58 24.36 -15.49 -16.33
CA THR A 58 23.01 -15.82 -15.88
C THR A 58 23.02 -16.69 -14.61
N ILE A 59 23.82 -17.76 -14.59
CA ILE A 59 23.90 -18.65 -13.41
C ILE A 59 24.50 -17.91 -12.21
N LYS A 60 25.51 -17.05 -12.44
CA LYS A 60 26.07 -16.21 -11.36
C LYS A 60 25.02 -15.29 -10.76
N GLY A 61 24.27 -14.57 -11.60
CA GLY A 61 23.19 -13.68 -11.16
C GLY A 61 22.13 -14.43 -10.33
N LEU A 62 21.66 -15.58 -10.83
CA LEU A 62 20.67 -16.40 -10.12
C LEU A 62 21.23 -16.98 -8.81
N SER A 63 22.49 -17.39 -8.78
CA SER A 63 23.15 -17.89 -7.56
C SER A 63 23.27 -16.79 -6.50
N LEU A 64 23.61 -15.57 -6.90
CA LEU A 64 23.68 -14.39 -6.02
C LEU A 64 22.30 -14.05 -5.43
N ALA A 65 21.25 -14.03 -6.25
CA ALA A 65 19.89 -13.80 -5.79
C ALA A 65 19.42 -14.91 -4.83
N PHE A 66 19.70 -16.17 -5.16
CA PHE A 66 19.32 -17.33 -4.34
C PHE A 66 20.02 -17.33 -2.98
N LEU A 67 21.31 -16.98 -2.91
CA LEU A 67 22.01 -16.83 -1.64
C LEU A 67 21.39 -15.75 -0.75
N GLY A 68 20.88 -14.68 -1.34
CA GLY A 68 20.12 -13.66 -0.61
C GLY A 68 18.80 -14.20 -0.08
N LEU A 69 18.09 -15.00 -0.87
CA LEU A 69 16.84 -15.65 -0.44
C LEU A 69 17.07 -16.58 0.76
N LEU A 70 18.18 -17.33 0.77
CA LEU A 70 18.57 -18.13 1.94
C LEU A 70 18.77 -17.25 3.18
N CYS A 71 19.40 -16.06 3.04
CA CYS A 71 19.55 -15.10 4.13
C CYS A 71 18.20 -14.58 4.67
N LYS A 72 17.19 -14.42 3.80
CA LYS A 72 15.84 -14.00 4.19
C LYS A 72 15.08 -15.10 4.94
N CYS A 73 15.12 -16.34 4.44
CA CYS A 73 14.31 -17.44 4.98
C CYS A 73 14.97 -18.16 6.16
N PHE A 74 16.31 -18.27 6.19
CA PHE A 74 17.07 -19.02 7.19
C PHE A 74 18.23 -18.19 7.78
N PRO A 75 17.95 -17.08 8.47
CA PRO A 75 18.98 -16.16 8.95
C PRO A 75 19.96 -16.83 9.95
N GLU A 76 19.48 -17.70 10.84
CA GLU A 76 20.35 -18.34 11.86
C GLU A 76 21.43 -19.23 11.22
N HIS A 77 21.09 -19.98 10.17
CA HIS A 77 22.06 -20.84 9.48
C HIS A 77 23.00 -20.05 8.55
N MET A 78 22.52 -18.93 7.99
CA MET A 78 23.30 -18.09 7.07
C MET A 78 24.24 -17.10 7.78
N ARG A 79 24.12 -16.91 9.10
CA ARG A 79 24.96 -15.99 9.89
C ARG A 79 26.47 -16.23 9.72
N LYS A 80 26.90 -17.49 9.54
CA LYS A 80 28.31 -17.84 9.32
C LYS A 80 28.87 -17.43 7.96
N TYR A 81 27.99 -17.19 6.98
CA TYR A 81 28.35 -16.78 5.62
C TYR A 81 28.08 -15.29 5.36
N SER A 82 27.26 -14.63 6.19
CA SER A 82 26.69 -13.32 5.91
C SER A 82 27.71 -12.18 5.94
N ASP A 83 28.65 -12.18 6.88
CA ASP A 83 29.62 -11.10 7.11
C ASP A 83 31.02 -11.69 7.38
N PRO A 84 32.10 -11.29 6.68
CA PRO A 84 32.18 -10.32 5.58
C PRO A 84 32.09 -10.95 4.18
N LEU A 85 31.92 -12.28 4.09
CA LEU A 85 32.11 -13.03 2.86
C LEU A 85 31.04 -12.72 1.80
N LEU A 86 29.76 -12.90 2.15
CA LEU A 86 28.67 -12.75 1.19
C LEU A 86 28.42 -11.28 0.81
N ILE A 87 28.39 -10.37 1.80
CA ILE A 87 28.27 -8.93 1.54
C ILE A 87 29.44 -8.39 0.71
N GLY A 88 30.67 -8.81 1.01
CA GLY A 88 31.85 -8.43 0.24
C GLY A 88 31.74 -8.87 -1.22
N GLN A 89 31.18 -10.06 -1.47
CA GLN A 89 30.98 -10.56 -2.83
C GLN A 89 29.91 -9.76 -3.59
N TYR A 90 28.79 -9.41 -2.96
CA TYR A 90 27.78 -8.54 -3.57
C TYR A 90 28.36 -7.17 -3.93
N LEU A 91 29.04 -6.53 -2.97
CA LEU A 91 29.64 -5.21 -3.16
C LEU A 91 30.74 -5.23 -4.22
N LYS A 92 31.53 -6.31 -4.30
CA LYS A 92 32.55 -6.50 -5.33
C LYS A 92 31.93 -6.53 -6.72
N TYR A 93 30.91 -7.37 -6.96
CA TYR A 93 30.27 -7.45 -8.26
C TYR A 93 29.57 -6.14 -8.65
N LEU A 94 28.91 -5.49 -7.69
CA LEU A 94 28.30 -4.18 -7.94
C LEU A 94 29.36 -3.13 -8.26
N HIS A 95 30.49 -3.09 -7.55
CA HIS A 95 31.59 -2.18 -7.84
C HIS A 95 32.19 -2.42 -9.23
N GLU A 96 32.48 -3.68 -9.56
CA GLU A 96 33.07 -4.06 -10.84
C GLU A 96 32.18 -3.70 -12.02
N HIS A 97 30.86 -3.78 -11.86
CA HIS A 97 29.94 -3.47 -12.95
C HIS A 97 29.51 -1.99 -12.93
N LEU A 98 29.00 -1.44 -11.82
CA LEU A 98 28.41 -0.08 -11.75
C LEU A 98 29.42 1.07 -11.60
N VAL A 99 30.68 0.78 -11.30
CA VAL A 99 31.70 1.83 -11.06
C VAL A 99 32.83 1.79 -12.08
N ARG A 100 33.37 0.60 -12.38
CA ARG A 100 34.41 0.47 -13.39
C ARG A 100 33.80 0.54 -14.79
N ASP A 101 34.44 1.29 -15.68
CA ASP A 101 34.13 1.25 -17.12
C ASP A 101 34.65 -0.06 -17.70
N VAL A 102 33.88 -1.14 -17.53
CA VAL A 102 34.24 -2.45 -18.07
C VAL A 102 33.71 -2.56 -19.50
N VAL A 103 34.58 -3.03 -20.40
CA VAL A 103 34.30 -3.26 -21.83
C VAL A 103 33.10 -4.20 -22.07
N LYS A 104 32.79 -5.07 -21.10
CA LYS A 104 31.63 -5.98 -21.12
C LYS A 104 30.89 -5.92 -19.78
N PHE A 105 29.85 -5.10 -19.72
CA PHE A 105 28.98 -4.94 -18.54
C PHE A 105 28.01 -6.13 -18.43
N GLU A 106 28.27 -7.06 -17.50
CA GLU A 106 27.44 -8.24 -17.26
C GLU A 106 26.21 -7.90 -16.39
N MET A 107 25.19 -7.31 -17.02
CA MET A 107 23.98 -6.80 -16.36
C MET A 107 23.27 -7.79 -15.44
N LEU A 108 23.22 -9.06 -15.84
CA LEU A 108 22.53 -10.11 -15.09
C LEU A 108 23.22 -10.42 -13.76
N VAL A 109 24.55 -10.28 -13.69
CA VAL A 109 25.30 -10.47 -12.45
C VAL A 109 25.05 -9.31 -11.50
N ALA A 110 25.07 -8.07 -12.00
CA ALA A 110 24.78 -6.89 -11.21
C ALA A 110 23.31 -6.88 -10.70
N ALA A 111 22.36 -7.24 -11.54
CA ALA A 111 20.95 -7.35 -11.16
C ALA A 111 20.75 -8.44 -10.09
N GLY A 112 21.34 -9.63 -10.27
CA GLY A 112 21.26 -10.71 -9.29
C GLY A 112 21.99 -10.39 -7.97
N ALA A 113 23.10 -9.64 -8.02
CA ALA A 113 23.77 -9.12 -6.82
C ALA A 113 22.89 -8.13 -6.05
N MET A 114 22.23 -7.22 -6.77
CA MET A 114 21.30 -6.25 -6.17
C MET A 114 20.08 -6.96 -5.57
N GLU A 115 19.49 -7.91 -6.30
CA GLU A 115 18.37 -8.72 -5.80
C GLU A 115 18.76 -9.56 -4.57
N GLY A 116 19.94 -10.15 -4.57
CA GLY A 116 20.49 -10.84 -3.40
C GLY A 116 20.63 -9.91 -2.19
N LEU A 117 21.07 -8.66 -2.39
CA LEU A 117 21.13 -7.65 -1.33
C LEU A 117 19.75 -7.27 -0.80
N ILE A 118 18.72 -7.18 -1.64
CA ILE A 118 17.34 -6.92 -1.18
C ILE A 118 16.92 -7.97 -0.17
N TYR A 119 17.15 -9.26 -0.44
CA TYR A 119 16.80 -10.32 0.50
C TYR A 119 17.72 -10.37 1.71
N TYR A 120 19.02 -10.13 1.54
CA TYR A 120 20.00 -10.10 2.61
C TYR A 120 19.68 -9.05 3.68
N LEU A 121 19.34 -7.81 3.25
CA LEU A 121 19.10 -6.68 4.15
C LEU A 121 17.85 -6.82 5.03
N VAL A 122 16.98 -7.82 4.78
CA VAL A 122 15.82 -8.10 5.62
C VAL A 122 16.23 -8.49 7.04
N ASN A 123 17.28 -9.31 7.17
CA ASN A 123 17.73 -9.84 8.46
C ASN A 123 19.16 -9.40 8.84
N PHE A 124 19.97 -8.97 7.87
CA PHE A 124 21.37 -8.62 8.07
C PHE A 124 21.59 -7.15 7.71
N VAL A 125 21.67 -6.28 8.72
CA VAL A 125 22.07 -4.89 8.53
C VAL A 125 23.58 -4.77 8.69
N PRO A 126 24.32 -4.31 7.67
CA PRO A 126 25.78 -4.19 7.73
C PRO A 126 26.22 -3.24 8.84
N SER A 127 27.21 -3.65 9.63
CA SER A 127 27.76 -2.81 10.71
C SER A 127 28.46 -1.57 10.15
N ALA A 128 28.30 -0.41 10.80
CA ALA A 128 28.89 0.87 10.41
C ALA A 128 30.41 0.97 10.71
N ILE A 129 31.17 -0.11 10.56
CA ILE A 129 32.62 -0.12 10.81
C ILE A 129 33.33 0.36 9.54
N PRO A 130 34.05 1.50 9.56
CA PRO A 130 34.81 1.97 8.41
C PRO A 130 35.96 1.01 8.11
N VAL A 131 36.12 0.62 6.85
CA VAL A 131 37.38 0.00 6.39
C VAL A 131 38.42 1.13 6.29
N ALA A 132 39.61 0.89 6.85
CA ALA A 132 40.68 1.86 7.13
C ALA A 132 40.88 2.99 6.09
N GLN A 133 41.20 4.19 6.61
CA GLN A 133 41.43 5.43 5.85
C GLN A 133 42.53 5.28 4.78
N PRO A 134 42.39 5.92 3.60
CA PRO A 134 43.44 5.95 2.60
C PRO A 134 44.53 6.96 2.97
N THR A 135 45.79 6.54 2.90
CA THR A 135 46.96 7.44 2.94
C THR A 135 46.92 8.41 1.75
N LEU A 136 46.94 9.70 2.05
CA LEU A 136 46.94 10.83 1.11
C LEU A 136 47.99 10.66 0.00
N ILE A 137 47.56 10.34 -1.23
CA ILE A 137 48.41 10.47 -2.41
C ILE A 137 48.20 11.87 -3.00
N ARG A 138 49.19 12.73 -2.73
CA ARG A 138 49.30 14.09 -3.29
C ARG A 138 49.91 13.97 -4.68
N ASN A 139 49.07 13.99 -5.72
CA ASN A 139 49.31 14.64 -7.03
C ASN A 139 48.07 14.48 -7.93
N LYS A 140 47.68 15.57 -8.62
CA LYS A 140 46.40 15.70 -9.32
C LYS A 140 46.54 15.47 -10.83
N SER A 141 45.89 14.43 -11.34
CA SER A 141 45.41 14.30 -12.73
C SER A 141 43.90 14.00 -12.75
N LYS A 142 43.21 14.16 -13.90
CA LYS A 142 41.77 13.86 -14.04
C LYS A 142 41.44 12.37 -13.83
N ASP A 143 42.38 11.46 -14.14
CA ASP A 143 42.25 10.03 -13.84
C ASP A 143 42.43 9.74 -12.35
N ASP A 144 43.23 10.57 -11.66
CA ASP A 144 43.39 10.48 -10.20
C ASP A 144 42.11 10.93 -9.48
N GLU A 145 41.36 11.93 -9.96
CA GLU A 145 40.07 12.29 -9.35
C GLU A 145 39.03 11.17 -9.41
N LYS A 146 38.99 10.41 -10.52
CA LYS A 146 38.11 9.25 -10.65
C LYS A 146 38.56 8.12 -9.74
N ARG A 147 39.87 7.82 -9.70
CA ARG A 147 40.47 6.83 -8.78
C ARG A 147 40.27 7.19 -7.31
N ILE A 148 40.41 8.47 -6.95
CA ILE A 148 40.17 8.99 -5.60
C ILE A 148 38.69 8.81 -5.22
N LYS A 149 37.74 9.13 -6.11
CA LYS A 149 36.31 8.86 -5.86
C LYS A 149 36.01 7.36 -5.71
N GLU A 150 36.66 6.50 -6.49
CA GLU A 150 36.53 5.04 -6.40
C GLU A 150 37.13 4.47 -5.10
N GLU A 151 38.27 4.97 -4.65
CA GLU A 151 38.90 4.62 -3.37
C GLU A 151 38.10 5.15 -2.18
N GLN A 152 37.53 6.35 -2.30
CA GLN A 152 36.68 6.94 -1.27
C GLN A 152 35.42 6.11 -1.04
N ILE A 153 34.74 5.64 -2.11
CA ILE A 153 33.62 4.68 -2.00
C ILE A 153 34.06 3.38 -1.33
N ARG A 154 35.28 2.90 -1.62
CA ARG A 154 35.87 1.70 -0.99
C ARG A 154 36.22 1.88 0.49
N CYS A 155 36.24 3.10 1.04
CA CYS A 155 36.47 3.36 2.46
C CYS A 155 35.19 3.69 3.23
N GLU A 156 34.06 3.85 2.53
CA GLU A 156 32.75 4.07 3.15
C GLU A 156 32.20 2.80 3.79
N SER A 157 31.28 2.97 4.74
CA SER A 157 30.55 1.85 5.35
C SER A 157 29.85 1.03 4.26
N ASP A 158 29.75 -0.27 4.46
CA ASP A 158 29.13 -1.17 3.48
C ASP A 158 27.69 -0.74 3.14
N LEU A 159 26.96 -0.22 4.14
CA LEU A 159 25.62 0.34 3.95
C LEU A 159 25.61 1.56 3.00
N LYS A 160 26.58 2.47 3.14
CA LYS A 160 26.70 3.63 2.23
C LYS A 160 27.08 3.20 0.81
N ARG A 161 27.90 2.15 0.66
CA ARG A 161 28.20 1.59 -0.67
C ARG A 161 26.96 0.99 -1.33
N VAL A 162 26.14 0.24 -0.58
CA VAL A 162 24.86 -0.29 -1.09
C VAL A 162 23.99 0.87 -1.61
N TYR A 163 23.85 1.93 -0.81
CA TYR A 163 23.12 3.12 -1.22
C TYR A 163 23.65 3.71 -2.54
N ILE A 164 24.96 3.95 -2.64
CA ILE A 164 25.56 4.51 -3.86
C ILE A 164 25.32 3.63 -5.08
N TYR A 165 25.42 2.31 -4.93
CA TYR A 165 25.17 1.37 -6.03
C TYR A 165 23.70 1.35 -6.44
N ALA A 166 22.77 1.38 -5.48
CA ALA A 166 21.34 1.49 -5.77
C ALA A 166 21.00 2.81 -6.49
N SER A 167 21.55 3.94 -6.03
CA SER A 167 21.40 5.25 -6.67
C SER A 167 21.92 5.25 -8.10
N ARG A 168 23.08 4.63 -8.36
CA ARG A 168 23.62 4.50 -9.72
C ARG A 168 22.76 3.60 -10.61
N ALA A 169 22.22 2.51 -10.06
CA ALA A 169 21.35 1.60 -10.79
C ALA A 169 20.05 2.27 -11.28
N ILE A 170 19.49 3.22 -10.52
CA ILE A 170 18.30 3.98 -10.94
C ILE A 170 18.65 5.18 -11.85
N GLN A 171 19.91 5.63 -11.84
CA GLN A 171 20.40 6.74 -12.67
C GLN A 171 20.84 6.32 -14.08
N THR A 172 21.03 5.03 -14.36
CA THR A 172 21.36 4.56 -15.71
C THR A 172 20.18 4.77 -16.67
N GLN A 173 20.19 5.90 -17.39
CA GLN A 173 19.08 6.44 -18.18
C GLN A 173 18.95 5.90 -19.62
N ASP A 174 19.68 4.87 -20.04
CA ASP A 174 19.58 4.36 -21.42
C ASP A 174 18.36 3.44 -21.62
N GLN A 175 17.31 4.01 -22.21
CA GLN A 175 15.94 3.50 -22.32
C GLN A 175 15.72 2.34 -23.32
N THR A 176 16.76 1.87 -24.01
CA THR A 176 16.61 1.01 -25.21
C THR A 176 16.91 -0.48 -25.00
N ASN A 177 17.44 -0.91 -23.85
CA ASN A 177 17.87 -2.30 -23.62
C ASN A 177 17.04 -3.03 -22.55
N LEU A 178 16.34 -4.10 -22.95
CA LEU A 178 15.51 -4.95 -22.07
C LEU A 178 16.27 -5.49 -20.84
N ASN A 179 17.55 -5.85 -21.01
CA ASN A 179 18.40 -6.37 -19.93
C ASN A 179 18.80 -5.30 -18.89
N ARG A 180 18.72 -3.99 -19.23
CA ARG A 180 18.98 -2.90 -18.27
C ARG A 180 17.81 -2.70 -17.30
N TYR A 181 16.59 -3.05 -17.69
CA TYR A 181 15.44 -2.97 -16.79
C TYR A 181 15.55 -3.91 -15.60
N ALA A 182 16.23 -5.06 -15.72
CA ALA A 182 16.43 -5.96 -14.58
C ALA A 182 17.20 -5.29 -13.43
N LEU A 183 18.26 -4.57 -13.77
CA LEU A 183 19.08 -3.83 -12.79
C LEU A 183 18.34 -2.63 -12.21
N VAL A 184 17.62 -1.87 -13.04
CA VAL A 184 16.79 -0.75 -12.59
C VAL A 184 15.67 -1.25 -11.67
N LYS A 185 14.96 -2.32 -12.05
CA LYS A 185 13.91 -2.94 -11.24
C LYS A 185 14.46 -3.38 -9.88
N ALA A 186 15.63 -4.02 -9.84
CA ALA A 186 16.27 -4.41 -8.59
C ALA A 186 16.69 -3.17 -7.75
N GLY A 187 17.24 -2.13 -8.37
CA GLY A 187 17.57 -0.88 -7.67
C GLY A 187 16.34 -0.19 -7.07
N LEU A 188 15.25 -0.09 -7.83
CA LEU A 188 13.97 0.47 -7.36
C LEU A 188 13.36 -0.40 -6.25
N GLU A 189 13.39 -1.72 -6.39
CA GLU A 189 12.85 -2.63 -5.36
C GLU A 189 13.67 -2.56 -4.07
N LEU A 190 14.99 -2.34 -4.16
CA LEU A 190 15.83 -2.08 -2.99
C LEU A 190 15.39 -0.82 -2.25
N PHE A 191 15.13 0.28 -2.95
CA PHE A 191 14.53 1.46 -2.32
C PHE A 191 13.11 1.18 -1.79
N ALA A 192 12.29 0.43 -2.51
CA ALA A 192 10.93 0.09 -2.08
C ALA A 192 10.87 -0.76 -0.80
N GLN A 193 11.90 -1.52 -0.48
CA GLN A 193 11.94 -2.35 0.73
C GLN A 193 12.77 -1.72 1.86
N HIS A 194 13.86 -1.03 1.52
CA HIS A 194 14.92 -0.69 2.47
C HIS A 194 15.26 0.81 2.55
N SER A 195 14.47 1.72 1.96
CA SER A 195 14.78 3.17 2.00
C SER A 195 14.96 3.71 3.41
N THR A 196 14.28 3.15 4.42
CA THR A 196 14.41 3.58 5.82
C THR A 196 15.81 3.32 6.40
N LEU A 197 16.57 2.35 5.87
CA LEU A 197 17.97 2.12 6.25
C LEU A 197 18.91 3.21 5.74
N PHE A 198 18.54 3.91 4.66
CA PHE A 198 19.36 4.93 4.01
C PHE A 198 18.95 6.36 4.37
N THR A 199 18.16 6.54 5.43
CA THR A 199 17.55 7.82 5.82
C THR A 199 18.57 8.97 5.85
N GLU A 200 19.76 8.77 6.42
CA GLU A 200 20.81 9.79 6.49
C GLU A 200 21.33 10.19 5.10
N TYR A 201 21.56 9.21 4.22
CA TYR A 201 22.10 9.46 2.87
C TYR A 201 21.05 10.02 1.92
N LEU A 202 19.81 9.54 2.03
CA LEU A 202 18.67 10.04 1.25
C LEU A 202 18.39 11.51 1.54
N TYR A 203 18.59 11.92 2.79
CA TYR A 203 18.38 13.30 3.19
C TYR A 203 19.38 14.28 2.55
N ASP A 204 20.59 13.83 2.22
CA ASP A 204 21.61 14.67 1.57
C ASP A 204 21.37 14.77 0.04
N ASP A 205 21.01 13.67 -0.62
CA ASP A 205 20.86 13.60 -2.09
C ASP A 205 19.40 13.62 -2.57
N TYR A 206 18.45 14.01 -1.72
CA TYR A 206 17.00 13.89 -1.99
C TYR A 206 16.55 14.47 -3.36
N PRO A 207 17.08 15.60 -3.89
CA PRO A 207 16.56 16.16 -5.13
C PRO A 207 16.82 15.26 -6.34
N GLU A 208 18.00 14.62 -6.38
CA GLU A 208 18.41 13.80 -7.52
C GLU A 208 17.72 12.44 -7.52
N ILE A 209 17.61 11.81 -6.36
CA ILE A 209 16.88 10.55 -6.20
C ILE A 209 15.40 10.75 -6.53
N LEU A 210 14.80 11.83 -6.04
CA LEU A 210 13.42 12.18 -6.33
C LEU A 210 13.19 12.40 -7.83
N ARG A 211 14.11 13.07 -8.53
CA ARG A 211 14.05 13.24 -10.00
C ARG A 211 14.02 11.90 -10.71
N CYS A 212 14.90 10.97 -10.33
CA CYS A 212 14.94 9.61 -10.89
C CYS A 212 13.63 8.84 -10.62
N LEU A 213 13.14 8.85 -9.37
CA LEU A 213 11.91 8.14 -9.00
C LEU A 213 10.69 8.68 -9.76
N ARG A 214 10.59 10.00 -9.96
CA ARG A 214 9.54 10.61 -10.77
C ARG A 214 9.60 10.13 -12.22
N ALA A 215 10.78 10.14 -12.84
CA ALA A 215 10.95 9.68 -14.22
C ALA A 215 10.53 8.22 -14.41
N TRP A 216 10.85 7.35 -13.44
CA TRP A 216 10.43 5.94 -13.49
C TRP A 216 8.95 5.74 -13.19
N ASN A 217 8.32 6.63 -12.43
CA ASN A 217 6.88 6.60 -12.13
C ASN A 217 6.01 7.09 -13.31
N THR A 218 6.59 7.80 -14.28
CA THR A 218 5.94 8.20 -15.53
C THR A 218 6.30 7.30 -16.71
N HIS A 219 7.00 6.18 -16.47
CA HIS A 219 7.47 5.29 -17.51
C HIS A 219 6.34 4.42 -18.09
N ASP A 220 6.42 4.08 -19.38
CA ASP A 220 5.39 3.30 -20.10
C ASP A 220 5.27 1.86 -19.59
N ASN A 221 6.39 1.28 -19.12
CA ASN A 221 6.42 -0.06 -18.55
C ASN A 221 5.69 -0.13 -17.20
N TYR A 222 4.54 -0.81 -17.18
CA TYR A 222 3.69 -0.97 -16.00
C TYR A 222 4.40 -1.58 -14.78
N ASP A 223 5.26 -2.59 -14.97
CA ASP A 223 5.97 -3.22 -13.85
C ASP A 223 6.94 -2.25 -13.19
N VAL A 224 7.71 -1.52 -14.00
CA VAL A 224 8.69 -0.54 -13.52
C VAL A 224 7.96 0.58 -12.81
N LYS A 225 6.86 1.08 -13.39
CA LYS A 225 6.00 2.10 -12.79
C LYS A 225 5.48 1.67 -11.41
N LYS A 226 4.98 0.44 -11.28
CA LYS A 226 4.47 -0.10 -10.01
C LYS A 226 5.55 -0.18 -8.93
N ILE A 227 6.76 -0.63 -9.28
CA ILE A 227 7.88 -0.70 -8.34
C ILE A 227 8.36 0.72 -7.99
N ALA A 228 8.45 1.62 -8.97
CA ALA A 228 8.83 3.01 -8.78
C ALA A 228 7.87 3.75 -7.83
N GLN A 229 6.56 3.50 -7.91
CA GLN A 229 5.59 4.06 -6.98
C GLN A 229 5.85 3.60 -5.54
N ARG A 230 6.11 2.30 -5.31
CA ARG A 230 6.47 1.79 -3.98
C ARG A 230 7.78 2.38 -3.47
N ALA A 231 8.77 2.51 -4.35
CA ALA A 231 10.05 3.14 -4.04
C ALA A 231 9.88 4.62 -3.66
N TYR A 232 9.03 5.35 -4.38
CA TYR A 232 8.67 6.73 -4.09
C TYR A 232 8.02 6.88 -2.71
N ASP A 233 7.02 6.05 -2.40
CA ASP A 233 6.33 6.08 -1.09
C ASP A 233 7.29 5.81 0.07
N THR A 234 8.17 4.81 -0.08
CA THR A 234 9.15 4.44 0.96
C THR A 234 10.27 5.47 1.09
N PHE A 235 10.67 6.10 -0.01
CA PHE A 235 11.59 7.23 -0.03
C PHE A 235 11.02 8.42 0.75
N LEU A 236 9.77 8.81 0.47
CA LEU A 236 9.09 9.88 1.19
C LEU A 236 9.03 9.59 2.70
N LEU A 237 8.71 8.35 3.07
CA LEU A 237 8.70 7.91 4.47
C LEU A 237 10.10 8.00 5.11
N GLY A 238 11.15 7.61 4.38
CA GLY A 238 12.54 7.75 4.80
C GLY A 238 12.90 9.22 5.08
N VAL A 239 12.62 10.12 4.15
CA VAL A 239 12.87 11.56 4.31
C VAL A 239 12.05 12.14 5.47
N ALA A 240 10.76 11.79 5.58
CA ALA A 240 9.91 12.24 6.68
C ALA A 240 10.42 11.75 8.05
N ASN A 241 10.95 10.54 8.13
CA ASN A 241 11.60 10.03 9.35
C ASN A 241 12.90 10.78 9.67
N ALA A 242 13.70 11.16 8.65
CA ALA A 242 14.89 11.99 8.84
C ALA A 242 14.55 13.34 9.50
N LEU A 243 13.38 13.89 9.15
CA LEU A 243 12.90 15.17 9.63
C LEU A 243 12.36 15.14 11.08
N LYS A 244 12.31 13.98 11.75
CA LYS A 244 11.87 13.91 13.16
C LYS A 244 12.91 14.52 14.11
N GLU A 245 12.44 15.21 15.15
CA GLU A 245 13.26 15.93 16.15
C GLU A 245 14.48 15.17 16.72
N PRO A 246 14.43 13.87 17.07
CA PRO A 246 15.60 13.16 17.63
C PRO A 246 16.83 13.15 16.70
N ASN A 247 16.63 13.37 15.40
CA ASN A 247 17.70 13.40 14.40
C ASN A 247 18.34 14.79 14.24
N ILE A 248 17.77 15.83 14.85
CA ILE A 248 18.18 17.23 14.65
C ILE A 248 18.68 17.81 15.98
N LYS A 249 20.00 17.95 16.08
CA LYS A 249 20.66 18.41 17.30
C LYS A 249 21.23 19.82 17.17
N THR A 250 21.53 20.27 15.95
CA THR A 250 22.12 21.59 15.69
C THR A 250 21.17 22.55 14.99
N GLN A 251 21.41 23.86 15.17
CA GLN A 251 20.63 24.91 14.51
C GLN A 251 20.78 24.87 12.99
N GLU A 252 21.95 24.46 12.47
CA GLU A 252 22.16 24.29 11.03
C GLU A 252 21.34 23.13 10.45
N GLN A 253 21.31 21.99 11.15
CA GLN A 253 20.47 20.84 10.77
C GLN A 253 18.98 21.22 10.76
N ARG A 254 18.54 22.01 11.74
CA ARG A 254 17.16 22.53 11.77
C ARG A 254 16.87 23.41 10.56
N ARG A 255 17.80 24.28 10.16
CA ARG A 255 17.63 25.13 8.96
C ARG A 255 17.51 24.29 7.69
N ARG A 256 18.34 23.26 7.52
CA ARG A 256 18.22 22.33 6.39
C ARG A 256 16.89 21.57 6.45
N ALA A 257 16.46 21.12 7.62
CA ALA A 257 15.19 20.40 7.80
C ALA A 257 14.00 21.23 7.32
N VAL A 258 13.97 22.52 7.69
CA VAL A 258 12.95 23.46 7.22
C VAL A 258 12.99 23.64 5.70
N GLN A 259 14.17 23.75 5.09
CA GLN A 259 14.30 23.87 3.63
C GLN A 259 13.82 22.63 2.90
N THR A 260 14.21 21.44 3.35
CA THR A 260 13.75 20.16 2.79
C THR A 260 12.23 20.03 2.95
N PHE A 261 11.70 20.34 4.13
CA PHE A 261 10.26 20.36 4.38
C PHE A 261 9.52 21.28 3.41
N GLN A 262 9.95 22.54 3.27
CA GLN A 262 9.33 23.51 2.36
C GLN A 262 9.37 23.06 0.90
N TYR A 263 10.47 22.42 0.48
CA TYR A 263 10.59 21.85 -0.87
C TYR A 263 9.49 20.80 -1.14
N PHE A 264 9.33 19.83 -0.23
CA PHE A 264 8.34 18.76 -0.40
C PHE A 264 6.89 19.25 -0.27
N ILE A 265 6.60 20.13 0.68
CA ILE A 265 5.26 20.72 0.81
C ILE A 265 4.87 21.49 -0.45
N LYS A 266 5.80 22.26 -1.02
CA LYS A 266 5.56 22.93 -2.29
C LYS A 266 5.27 21.93 -3.42
N GLU A 267 6.07 20.87 -3.54
CA GLU A 267 5.84 19.82 -4.54
C GLU A 267 4.44 19.19 -4.42
N PHE A 268 4.04 18.81 -3.21
CA PHE A 268 2.75 18.17 -3.00
C PHE A 268 1.60 19.12 -3.29
N ARG A 269 1.75 20.39 -2.91
CA ARG A 269 0.78 21.42 -3.22
C ARG A 269 0.64 21.61 -4.73
N ASP A 270 1.75 21.75 -5.45
CA ASP A 270 1.74 21.96 -6.91
C ASP A 270 1.02 20.81 -7.63
N LYS A 271 1.14 19.57 -7.12
CA LYS A 271 0.41 18.39 -7.62
C LYS A 271 -1.08 18.41 -7.30
N ILE A 272 -1.44 18.73 -6.05
CA ILE A 272 -2.84 18.81 -5.61
C ILE A 272 -3.59 19.95 -6.30
N ASP A 273 -2.90 21.07 -6.54
CA ASP A 273 -3.49 22.25 -7.14
C ASP A 273 -3.53 22.22 -8.67
N SER A 274 -2.96 21.18 -9.29
CA SER A 274 -2.91 21.02 -10.75
C SER A 274 -4.31 21.02 -11.37
N PRO A 275 -4.57 21.88 -12.38
CA PRO A 275 -5.88 21.99 -13.02
C PRO A 275 -6.24 20.77 -13.88
N GLU A 276 -5.24 19.99 -14.32
CA GLU A 276 -5.43 18.85 -15.22
C GLU A 276 -5.96 17.59 -14.52
N LEU A 277 -6.11 17.61 -13.18
CA LEU A 277 -6.73 16.55 -12.35
C LEU A 277 -6.26 15.13 -12.74
N GLU A 278 -4.98 14.93 -13.04
CA GLU A 278 -4.47 13.58 -13.21
C GLU A 278 -4.56 12.87 -11.85
N ILE A 279 -5.46 11.88 -11.75
CA ILE A 279 -5.79 11.14 -10.52
C ILE A 279 -4.53 10.61 -9.82
N ARG A 280 -3.52 10.25 -10.61
CA ARG A 280 -2.21 9.80 -10.12
C ARG A 280 -1.47 10.89 -9.38
N ASP A 281 -1.29 12.06 -9.98
CA ASP A 281 -0.50 13.15 -9.42
C ASP A 281 -1.16 13.69 -8.15
N LEU A 282 -2.49 13.76 -8.19
CA LEU A 282 -3.32 14.02 -7.03
C LEU A 282 -3.10 12.98 -5.92
N ALA A 283 -3.17 11.68 -6.22
CA ALA A 283 -2.90 10.62 -5.24
C ALA A 283 -1.48 10.70 -4.66
N MET A 284 -0.48 11.09 -5.46
CA MET A 284 0.89 11.31 -4.97
C MET A 284 0.98 12.50 -4.02
N GLY A 285 0.33 13.62 -4.33
CA GLY A 285 0.30 14.79 -3.44
C GLY A 285 -0.41 14.50 -2.12
N ILE A 286 -1.57 13.82 -2.19
CA ILE A 286 -2.35 13.38 -1.02
C ILE A 286 -1.50 12.49 -0.11
N ARG A 287 -0.86 11.45 -0.67
CA ARG A 287 0.04 10.57 0.10
C ARG A 287 1.21 11.32 0.71
N GLY A 288 1.81 12.24 -0.05
CA GLY A 288 2.90 13.09 0.44
C GLY A 288 2.52 13.90 1.67
N TYR A 289 1.35 14.55 1.66
CA TYR A 289 0.82 15.24 2.85
C TYR A 289 0.56 14.31 4.03
N GLY A 290 -0.02 13.13 3.80
CA GLY A 290 -0.21 12.14 4.86
C GLY A 290 1.11 11.72 5.52
N ILE A 291 2.14 11.42 4.73
CA ILE A 291 3.46 11.00 5.22
C ILE A 291 4.17 12.13 5.97
N PHE A 292 4.06 13.36 5.48
CA PHE A 292 4.73 14.53 6.07
C PHE A 292 3.90 15.23 7.17
N ALA A 293 2.72 14.73 7.53
CA ALA A 293 1.84 15.34 8.52
C ALA A 293 2.55 15.69 9.84
N ASN A 294 3.38 14.77 10.36
CA ASN A 294 4.17 15.01 11.57
C ASN A 294 5.21 16.13 11.36
N ALA A 295 5.89 16.16 10.21
CA ALA A 295 6.82 17.22 9.88
C ALA A 295 6.11 18.59 9.75
N CYS A 296 4.85 18.61 9.29
CA CYS A 296 4.05 19.84 9.24
C CYS A 296 3.83 20.44 10.62
N LYS A 297 3.61 19.62 11.65
CA LYS A 297 3.49 20.08 13.04
C LYS A 297 4.82 20.59 13.60
N LEU A 298 5.94 19.98 13.21
CA LEU A 298 7.27 20.33 13.72
C LEU A 298 7.85 21.62 13.10
N TYR A 299 7.58 21.87 11.82
CA TYR A 299 8.20 22.97 11.05
C TYR A 299 7.23 24.00 10.51
N GLY A 300 5.94 23.68 10.40
CA GLY A 300 4.89 24.59 9.98
C GLY A 300 4.25 25.32 11.15
N THR A 301 3.48 26.38 10.85
CA THR A 301 2.60 26.99 11.84
C THR A 301 1.28 26.24 11.94
N GLU A 302 0.54 26.40 13.04
CA GLU A 302 -0.80 25.79 13.17
C GLU A 302 -1.76 26.27 12.07
N GLU A 303 -1.61 27.53 11.62
CA GLU A 303 -2.37 28.09 10.50
C GLU A 303 -2.01 27.43 9.17
N ASP A 304 -0.73 27.14 8.92
CA ASP A 304 -0.30 26.44 7.71
C ASP A 304 -0.89 25.01 7.66
N VAL A 305 -0.85 24.29 8.79
CA VAL A 305 -1.41 22.93 8.87
C VAL A 305 -2.93 22.96 8.63
N LYS A 306 -3.65 23.93 9.22
CA LYS A 306 -5.08 24.13 8.98
C LYS A 306 -5.38 24.47 7.52
N PHE A 307 -4.59 25.36 6.91
CA PHE A 307 -4.74 25.74 5.51
C PHE A 307 -4.53 24.53 4.58
N MET A 308 -3.51 23.71 4.85
CA MET A 308 -3.24 22.48 4.10
C MET A 308 -4.40 21.48 4.24
N PHE A 309 -4.91 21.28 5.46
CA PHE A 309 -6.04 20.40 5.73
C PHE A 309 -7.31 20.86 5.00
N ALA A 310 -7.62 22.16 5.06
CA ALA A 310 -8.75 22.75 4.36
C ALA A 310 -8.62 22.62 2.83
N GLY A 311 -7.44 22.92 2.28
CA GLY A 311 -7.17 22.78 0.86
C GLY A 311 -7.28 21.33 0.38
N LEU A 312 -6.81 20.38 1.19
CA LEU A 312 -6.98 18.96 0.91
C LEU A 312 -8.46 18.59 0.86
N ILE A 313 -9.24 18.90 1.91
CA ILE A 313 -10.71 18.65 1.95
C ILE A 313 -11.42 19.25 0.74
N GLN A 314 -11.14 20.50 0.39
CA GLN A 314 -11.76 21.15 -0.76
C GLN A 314 -11.49 20.38 -2.06
N ARG A 315 -10.25 19.91 -2.25
CA ARG A 315 -9.87 19.09 -3.41
C ARG A 315 -10.53 17.71 -3.35
N CYS A 316 -10.71 17.13 -2.17
CA CYS A 316 -11.47 15.88 -1.98
C CYS A 316 -12.89 16.03 -2.51
N GLU A 317 -13.55 17.11 -2.11
CA GLU A 317 -14.92 17.38 -2.52
C GLU A 317 -14.98 17.60 -4.04
N GLN A 318 -14.01 18.26 -4.66
CA GLN A 318 -13.97 18.38 -6.13
C GLN A 318 -13.84 17.03 -6.86
N ILE A 319 -13.17 16.04 -6.26
CA ILE A 319 -13.07 14.68 -6.80
C ILE A 319 -14.38 13.91 -6.58
N ALA A 320 -14.99 14.09 -5.40
CA ALA A 320 -16.17 13.35 -4.94
C ALA A 320 -17.50 13.87 -5.51
N MET A 321 -17.64 15.18 -5.69
CA MET A 321 -18.90 15.88 -5.95
C MET A 321 -19.41 15.89 -7.41
N PRO A 322 -18.60 15.68 -8.48
CA PRO A 322 -19.13 15.59 -9.84
C PRO A 322 -20.17 14.47 -10.05
N THR A 323 -20.32 13.55 -9.08
CA THR A 323 -21.08 12.30 -9.20
C THR A 323 -22.23 12.20 -8.18
N ILE A 324 -22.79 13.30 -7.66
CA ILE A 324 -24.03 13.28 -6.82
C ILE A 324 -25.30 12.93 -7.64
N SER A 325 -25.16 12.20 -8.74
CA SER A 325 -26.23 11.52 -9.46
C SER A 325 -26.11 9.99 -9.30
N LEU A 326 -25.72 9.54 -8.10
CA LEU A 326 -25.57 8.11 -7.77
C LEU A 326 -26.91 7.35 -7.63
N SER A 327 -28.05 7.98 -7.95
CA SER A 327 -29.32 7.28 -8.12
C SER A 327 -29.58 6.80 -9.55
N GLN A 328 -28.75 7.17 -10.54
CA GLN A 328 -29.02 6.84 -11.97
C GLN A 328 -27.82 6.35 -12.78
N ALA A 329 -26.58 6.48 -12.31
CA ALA A 329 -25.40 6.02 -13.05
C ALA A 329 -24.94 4.63 -12.58
N ALA A 330 -25.72 3.59 -12.93
CA ALA A 330 -25.40 2.20 -12.61
C ALA A 330 -24.17 1.65 -13.39
N ASP A 331 -23.70 2.34 -14.43
CA ASP A 331 -22.74 1.75 -15.40
C ASP A 331 -21.38 2.45 -15.56
N VAL A 332 -21.11 3.57 -14.87
CA VAL A 332 -19.81 4.26 -15.00
C VAL A 332 -18.95 4.01 -13.77
N PHE A 333 -18.10 3.00 -13.87
CA PHE A 333 -17.00 2.77 -12.93
C PHE A 333 -15.98 3.91 -13.07
N ASP A 334 -15.79 4.68 -12.01
CA ASP A 334 -14.96 5.87 -12.05
C ASP A 334 -13.69 5.67 -11.23
N GLU A 335 -12.54 5.71 -11.92
CA GLU A 335 -11.22 5.47 -11.33
C GLU A 335 -10.90 6.47 -10.21
N ARG A 336 -11.56 7.63 -10.18
CA ARG A 336 -11.42 8.65 -9.14
C ARG A 336 -11.76 8.10 -7.75
N PHE A 337 -12.68 7.15 -7.66
CA PHE A 337 -13.09 6.60 -6.37
C PHE A 337 -11.97 5.78 -5.70
N TYR A 338 -11.04 5.18 -6.46
CA TYR A 338 -9.86 4.52 -5.87
C TYR A 338 -8.95 5.46 -5.08
N ALA A 339 -9.06 6.78 -5.27
CA ALA A 339 -8.33 7.75 -4.48
C ALA A 339 -8.92 7.93 -3.07
N LEU A 340 -10.20 7.59 -2.84
CA LEU A 340 -10.88 7.87 -1.56
C LEU A 340 -10.22 7.21 -0.34
N PRO A 341 -9.83 5.92 -0.36
CA PRO A 341 -9.17 5.33 0.81
C PRO A 341 -7.82 6.02 1.11
N ASN A 342 -7.01 6.25 0.06
CA ASN A 342 -5.73 6.95 0.20
C ASN A 342 -5.92 8.37 0.77
N LEU A 343 -7.04 8.98 0.45
CA LEU A 343 -7.40 10.30 0.93
C LEU A 343 -7.80 10.29 2.41
N LEU A 344 -8.66 9.35 2.80
CA LEU A 344 -8.99 9.17 4.22
C LEU A 344 -7.72 8.88 5.04
N ASP A 345 -6.79 8.07 4.52
CA ASP A 345 -5.49 7.81 5.15
C ASP A 345 -4.70 9.10 5.40
N ALA A 346 -4.57 9.95 4.37
CA ALA A 346 -3.86 11.22 4.49
C ALA A 346 -4.54 12.20 5.46
N LEU A 347 -5.87 12.34 5.38
CA LEU A 347 -6.63 13.17 6.31
C LEU A 347 -6.50 12.67 7.75
N SER A 348 -6.57 11.36 7.97
CA SER A 348 -6.40 10.72 9.28
C SER A 348 -5.02 11.04 9.88
N ALA A 349 -3.97 10.93 9.08
CA ALA A 349 -2.61 11.24 9.50
C ALA A 349 -2.45 12.72 9.90
N ILE A 350 -3.09 13.64 9.17
CA ILE A 350 -3.08 15.07 9.51
C ILE A 350 -3.89 15.35 10.79
N ILE A 351 -5.06 14.75 10.92
CA ILE A 351 -5.97 14.92 12.08
C ILE A 351 -5.27 14.55 13.40
N ILE A 352 -4.49 13.47 13.41
CA ILE A 352 -3.73 13.03 14.59
C ILE A 352 -2.76 14.12 15.05
N GLU A 353 -2.15 14.85 14.12
CA GLU A 353 -1.14 15.85 14.42
C GLU A 353 -1.72 17.22 14.79
N MET A 354 -2.92 17.54 14.31
CA MET A 354 -3.64 18.77 14.67
C MET A 354 -4.03 18.80 16.14
N THR A 355 -3.97 19.98 16.78
CA THR A 355 -4.42 20.13 18.17
C THR A 355 -5.95 20.06 18.25
N ASN A 356 -6.64 20.87 17.46
CA ASN A 356 -8.10 20.97 17.41
C ASN A 356 -8.60 20.98 15.97
N ILE A 357 -9.83 20.51 15.77
CA ILE A 357 -10.54 20.56 14.49
C ILE A 357 -11.77 21.43 14.69
N GLY A 358 -12.00 22.37 13.76
CA GLY A 358 -13.21 23.16 13.73
C GLY A 358 -14.42 22.36 13.23
N GLU A 359 -15.61 22.66 13.73
CA GLU A 359 -16.85 21.97 13.36
C GLU A 359 -17.17 22.08 11.85
N GLU A 360 -16.66 23.11 11.18
CA GLU A 360 -16.81 23.33 9.74
C GLU A 360 -16.27 22.17 8.89
N PHE A 361 -15.29 21.43 9.39
CA PHE A 361 -14.69 20.30 8.69
C PHE A 361 -15.43 18.98 8.92
N LEU A 362 -16.36 18.93 9.88
CA LEU A 362 -17.01 17.70 10.26
C LEU A 362 -17.90 17.14 9.14
N SER A 363 -18.73 17.99 8.54
CA SER A 363 -19.65 17.57 7.47
C SER A 363 -18.92 17.04 6.22
N PRO A 364 -17.84 17.68 5.73
CA PRO A 364 -17.02 17.11 4.66
C PRO A 364 -16.41 15.74 5.02
N LEU A 365 -15.86 15.59 6.22
CA LEU A 365 -15.25 14.32 6.67
C LEU A 365 -16.28 13.19 6.75
N GLU A 366 -17.47 13.48 7.28
CA GLU A 366 -18.60 12.53 7.33
C GLU A 366 -18.96 12.06 5.93
N ARG A 367 -19.16 13.00 5.01
CA ARG A 367 -19.55 12.72 3.62
C ARG A 367 -18.51 11.84 2.91
N LEU A 368 -17.22 12.17 3.03
CA LEU A 368 -16.14 11.39 2.44
C LEU A 368 -16.06 9.97 3.01
N THR A 369 -16.26 9.82 4.31
CA THR A 369 -16.24 8.52 4.99
C THR A 369 -17.43 7.67 4.56
N VAL A 370 -18.64 8.22 4.58
CA VAL A 370 -19.86 7.53 4.12
C VAL A 370 -19.75 7.13 2.65
N MET A 371 -19.22 8.01 1.79
CA MET A 371 -19.04 7.70 0.37
C MET A 371 -18.01 6.60 0.13
N THR A 372 -16.95 6.57 0.95
CA THR A 372 -15.94 5.51 0.92
C THR A 372 -16.55 4.16 1.32
N ILE A 373 -17.44 4.15 2.31
CA ILE A 373 -18.19 2.95 2.70
C ILE A 373 -19.17 2.53 1.60
N ASP A 374 -19.93 3.46 1.03
CA ASP A 374 -20.93 3.19 -0.02
C ASP A 374 -20.32 2.59 -1.30
N TYR A 375 -19.09 3.00 -1.65
CA TYR A 375 -18.40 2.47 -2.82
C TYR A 375 -17.65 1.15 -2.55
N TYR A 376 -17.43 0.77 -1.28
CA TYR A 376 -16.73 -0.45 -0.87
C TYR A 376 -17.09 -1.71 -1.68
N PRO A 377 -18.37 -2.08 -1.86
CA PRO A 377 -18.72 -3.33 -2.54
C PRO A 377 -18.38 -3.34 -4.03
N ARG A 378 -18.11 -2.17 -4.63
CA ARG A 378 -17.71 -2.05 -6.04
C ARG A 378 -16.22 -2.35 -6.26
N TYR A 379 -15.43 -2.43 -5.19
CA TYR A 379 -14.00 -2.70 -5.27
C TYR A 379 -13.69 -4.19 -5.36
N GLN A 380 -12.52 -4.49 -5.94
CA GLN A 380 -11.89 -5.80 -5.86
C GLN A 380 -11.34 -6.06 -4.43
N PRO A 381 -11.08 -7.31 -4.03
CA PRO A 381 -10.71 -7.67 -2.65
C PRO A 381 -9.50 -6.91 -2.07
N LYS A 382 -8.51 -6.58 -2.89
CA LYS A 382 -7.31 -5.86 -2.43
C LYS A 382 -7.60 -4.39 -2.06
N PRO A 383 -8.22 -3.58 -2.94
CA PRO A 383 -8.70 -2.25 -2.56
C PRO A 383 -9.75 -2.25 -1.45
N GLN A 384 -10.58 -3.29 -1.32
CA GLN A 384 -11.50 -3.45 -0.18
C GLN A 384 -10.74 -3.47 1.16
N ALA A 385 -9.68 -4.27 1.28
CA ALA A 385 -8.86 -4.30 2.50
C ALA A 385 -8.25 -2.92 2.82
N THR A 386 -7.80 -2.18 1.79
CA THR A 386 -7.29 -0.82 1.96
C THR A 386 -8.40 0.12 2.46
N THR A 387 -9.62 -0.02 1.92
CA THR A 387 -10.79 0.76 2.31
C THR A 387 -11.15 0.54 3.78
N CYS A 388 -11.17 -0.72 4.25
CA CYS A 388 -11.38 -1.04 5.66
C CYS A 388 -10.32 -0.35 6.53
N SER A 389 -9.04 -0.47 6.15
CA SER A 389 -7.93 0.14 6.89
C SER A 389 -8.10 1.66 7.00
N SER A 390 -8.46 2.32 5.89
CA SER A 390 -8.66 3.78 5.86
C SER A 390 -9.84 4.27 6.69
N VAL A 391 -10.96 3.56 6.69
CA VAL A 391 -12.11 3.88 7.54
C VAL A 391 -11.75 3.75 9.02
N ILE A 392 -11.03 2.69 9.39
CA ILE A 392 -10.57 2.49 10.77
C ILE A 392 -9.62 3.62 11.19
N LYS A 393 -8.63 3.98 10.36
CA LYS A 393 -7.70 5.10 10.65
C LYS A 393 -8.45 6.41 10.86
N MET A 394 -9.48 6.70 10.06
CA MET A 394 -10.28 7.91 10.19
C MET A 394 -11.02 7.97 11.54
N ILE A 395 -11.66 6.86 11.93
CA ILE A 395 -12.38 6.78 13.20
C ILE A 395 -11.40 6.93 14.38
N LEU A 396 -10.26 6.23 14.35
CA LEU A 396 -9.21 6.34 15.38
C LEU A 396 -8.60 7.74 15.45
N ALA A 397 -8.36 8.38 14.31
CA ALA A 397 -7.83 9.73 14.25
C ALA A 397 -8.78 10.73 14.91
N LEU A 398 -10.08 10.67 14.59
CA LEU A 398 -11.09 11.55 15.19
C LEU A 398 -11.38 11.22 16.66
N GLN A 399 -11.13 10.00 17.13
CA GLN A 399 -11.20 9.66 18.55
C GLN A 399 -10.26 10.53 19.41
N THR A 400 -9.15 10.99 18.82
CA THR A 400 -8.24 11.94 19.49
C THR A 400 -8.84 13.34 19.65
N LYS A 401 -10.02 13.61 19.07
CA LYS A 401 -10.74 14.89 19.05
C LYS A 401 -12.14 14.73 19.66
N PRO A 402 -12.26 14.74 21.01
CA PRO A 402 -13.51 14.39 21.71
C PRO A 402 -14.73 15.21 21.30
N THR A 403 -14.54 16.50 20.96
CA THR A 403 -15.63 17.40 20.54
C THR A 403 -16.29 16.98 19.23
N CYS A 404 -15.53 16.34 18.34
CA CYS A 404 -15.99 15.96 17.01
C CYS A 404 -16.32 14.46 16.91
N TYR A 405 -15.73 13.63 17.77
CA TYR A 405 -15.79 12.17 17.66
C TYR A 405 -17.20 11.59 17.72
N LYS A 406 -17.97 11.88 18.78
CA LYS A 406 -19.30 11.30 18.96
C LYS A 406 -20.28 11.77 17.86
N PRO A 407 -20.41 13.08 17.54
CA PRO A 407 -21.26 13.53 16.45
C PRO A 407 -20.90 12.92 15.09
N PHE A 408 -19.60 12.81 14.80
CA PHE A 408 -19.11 12.14 13.60
C PHE A 408 -19.54 10.68 13.56
N LEU A 409 -19.23 9.92 14.61
CA LEU A 409 -19.49 8.48 14.70
C LEU A 409 -20.97 8.18 14.52
N THR A 410 -21.85 8.91 15.21
CA THR A 410 -23.31 8.80 15.08
C THR A 410 -23.76 8.95 13.63
N ARG A 411 -23.30 10.00 12.94
CA ARG A 411 -23.75 10.28 11.59
C ARG A 411 -23.20 9.29 10.58
N ILE A 412 -21.94 8.88 10.70
CA ILE A 412 -21.35 7.92 9.75
C ILE A 412 -21.98 6.55 9.90
N VAL A 413 -22.19 6.06 11.12
CA VAL A 413 -22.78 4.74 11.38
C VAL A 413 -24.22 4.71 10.88
N ASN A 414 -25.01 5.73 11.23
CA ASN A 414 -26.39 5.80 10.79
C ASN A 414 -26.55 5.85 9.28
N GLN A 415 -25.81 6.74 8.60
CA GLN A 415 -25.87 6.83 7.15
C GLN A 415 -25.34 5.58 6.46
N ALA A 416 -24.27 4.97 6.98
CA ALA A 416 -23.70 3.75 6.42
C ALA A 416 -24.67 2.57 6.52
N ILE A 417 -25.30 2.34 7.68
CA ILE A 417 -26.28 1.25 7.86
C ILE A 417 -27.49 1.46 6.95
N ILE A 418 -28.02 2.69 6.88
CA ILE A 418 -29.15 3.00 5.98
C ILE A 418 -28.78 2.68 4.52
N ARG A 419 -27.59 3.09 4.06
CA ARG A 419 -27.12 2.77 2.69
C ARG A 419 -26.93 1.28 2.46
N CYS A 420 -26.39 0.55 3.43
CA CYS A 420 -26.25 -0.91 3.36
C CYS A 420 -27.61 -1.60 3.19
N CYS A 421 -28.63 -1.14 3.93
CA CYS A 421 -29.96 -1.78 3.95
C CYS A 421 -30.93 -1.26 2.87
N SER A 422 -30.56 -0.20 2.14
CA SER A 422 -31.39 0.38 1.07
C SER A 422 -31.20 -0.29 -0.30
N HIS A 423 -30.32 -1.29 -0.39
CA HIS A 423 -30.10 -2.08 -1.61
C HIS A 423 -31.23 -3.10 -1.84
N PRO A 424 -31.39 -3.66 -3.06
CA PRO A 424 -32.39 -4.69 -3.31
C PRO A 424 -32.23 -5.91 -2.39
N LEU A 425 -33.35 -6.57 -2.07
CA LEU A 425 -33.36 -7.79 -1.27
C LEU A 425 -32.55 -8.90 -1.96
N LYS A 426 -31.75 -9.61 -1.19
CA LYS A 426 -30.95 -10.75 -1.68
C LYS A 426 -31.83 -11.80 -2.36
N SER A 427 -32.94 -12.18 -1.73
CA SER A 427 -33.88 -13.17 -2.28
C SER A 427 -34.47 -12.75 -3.62
N THR A 428 -34.75 -11.46 -3.82
CA THR A 428 -35.23 -10.92 -5.10
C THR A 428 -34.16 -11.01 -6.18
N VAL A 429 -32.90 -10.72 -5.83
CA VAL A 429 -31.77 -10.84 -6.77
C VAL A 429 -31.49 -12.31 -7.11
N GLU A 430 -31.57 -13.22 -6.14
CA GLU A 430 -31.38 -14.67 -6.35
C GLU A 430 -32.49 -15.27 -7.22
N GLN A 431 -33.76 -14.94 -6.96
CA GLN A 431 -34.89 -15.38 -7.81
C GLN A 431 -34.74 -14.90 -9.26
N GLN A 432 -34.31 -13.65 -9.47
CA GLN A 432 -34.05 -13.11 -10.81
C GLN A 432 -32.89 -13.80 -11.54
N LEU A 433 -31.99 -14.47 -10.83
CA LEU A 433 -30.91 -15.27 -11.42
C LEU A 433 -31.35 -16.71 -11.69
N GLU A 434 -32.25 -17.27 -10.87
CA GLU A 434 -32.78 -18.64 -11.00
C GLU A 434 -33.85 -18.77 -12.10
N ASP A 435 -34.67 -17.73 -12.33
CA ASP A 435 -35.77 -17.71 -13.32
C ASP A 435 -35.29 -17.68 -14.79
N VAL A 436 -34.00 -17.89 -15.03
CA VAL A 436 -33.36 -17.64 -16.31
C VAL A 436 -32.92 -18.96 -16.97
N GLU A 437 -33.48 -19.23 -18.15
CA GLU A 437 -33.19 -20.42 -18.96
C GLU A 437 -31.72 -20.48 -19.45
N PRO A 438 -31.13 -21.68 -19.64
CA PRO A 438 -29.70 -21.84 -19.94
C PRO A 438 -29.24 -21.42 -21.35
N ASP A 439 -30.14 -21.17 -22.31
CA ASP A 439 -29.82 -20.76 -23.69
C ASP A 439 -30.19 -19.29 -23.95
N LEU A 440 -29.31 -18.36 -23.58
CA LEU A 440 -29.60 -16.93 -23.58
C LEU A 440 -28.93 -16.15 -24.71
N PRO A 441 -29.65 -15.24 -25.38
CA PRO A 441 -29.08 -14.19 -26.23
C PRO A 441 -28.04 -13.33 -25.49
N GLU A 442 -27.06 -12.79 -26.24
CA GLU A 442 -25.92 -12.02 -25.70
C GLU A 442 -26.32 -10.79 -24.86
N GLU A 443 -27.46 -10.15 -25.17
CA GLU A 443 -28.01 -9.04 -24.38
C GLU A 443 -28.57 -9.49 -23.02
N GLN A 444 -29.20 -10.67 -22.97
CA GLN A 444 -29.73 -11.24 -21.72
C GLN A 444 -28.60 -11.77 -20.84
N ALA A 445 -27.53 -12.33 -21.44
CA ALA A 445 -26.31 -12.68 -20.73
C ALA A 445 -25.62 -11.46 -20.07
N LYS A 446 -25.61 -10.30 -20.74
CA LYS A 446 -25.12 -9.04 -20.15
C LYS A 446 -26.01 -8.55 -19.01
N SER A 447 -27.34 -8.66 -19.16
CA SER A 447 -28.30 -8.33 -18.10
C SER A 447 -28.09 -9.20 -16.86
N LEU A 448 -27.90 -10.51 -17.02
CA LEU A 448 -27.58 -11.44 -15.94
C LEU A 448 -26.25 -11.14 -15.24
N LEU A 449 -25.22 -10.83 -16.01
CA LEU A 449 -23.94 -10.38 -15.45
C LEU A 449 -24.08 -9.06 -14.70
N ALA A 450 -25.03 -8.20 -15.06
CA ALA A 450 -25.35 -6.98 -14.32
C ALA A 450 -26.15 -7.30 -13.04
N ILE A 451 -27.12 -8.22 -13.10
CA ILE A 451 -27.88 -8.70 -11.94
C ILE A 451 -26.95 -9.38 -10.92
N GLY A 452 -26.03 -10.23 -11.35
CA GLY A 452 -25.00 -10.84 -10.50
C GLY A 452 -23.96 -9.87 -9.95
N LYS A 453 -23.94 -8.62 -10.45
CA LYS A 453 -23.15 -7.50 -9.91
C LYS A 453 -24.00 -6.55 -9.05
N THR A 454 -25.29 -6.84 -8.87
CA THR A 454 -26.17 -6.05 -7.99
C THR A 454 -25.63 -6.15 -6.57
N ILE A 455 -25.42 -4.98 -5.99
CA ILE A 455 -24.95 -4.86 -4.62
C ILE A 455 -26.12 -5.15 -3.68
N THR A 456 -25.88 -5.97 -2.66
CA THR A 456 -26.81 -6.24 -1.56
C THR A 456 -26.13 -5.95 -0.22
N TYR A 457 -26.88 -6.07 0.89
CA TYR A 457 -26.33 -5.90 2.24
C TYR A 457 -25.15 -6.85 2.52
N GLU A 458 -25.16 -8.06 1.93
CA GLU A 458 -24.14 -9.10 2.14
C GLU A 458 -22.75 -8.62 1.72
N ASN A 459 -22.65 -7.81 0.66
CA ASN A 459 -21.38 -7.29 0.19
C ASN A 459 -20.70 -6.35 1.20
N TYR A 460 -21.44 -5.78 2.16
CA TYR A 460 -20.91 -4.93 3.23
C TYR A 460 -20.50 -5.72 4.48
N ILE A 461 -20.93 -6.97 4.64
CA ILE A 461 -20.63 -7.78 5.83
C ILE A 461 -19.11 -7.93 6.08
N PRO A 462 -18.25 -8.17 5.07
CA PRO A 462 -16.80 -8.24 5.29
C PRO A 462 -16.19 -6.93 5.82
N LEU A 463 -16.74 -5.77 5.42
CA LEU A 463 -16.32 -4.45 5.91
C LEU A 463 -16.59 -4.34 7.40
N TRP A 464 -17.83 -4.54 7.82
CA TRP A 464 -18.23 -4.43 9.23
C TRP A 464 -17.54 -5.46 10.11
N LYS A 465 -17.37 -6.71 9.64
CA LYS A 465 -16.60 -7.74 10.36
C LYS A 465 -15.14 -7.31 10.58
N THR A 466 -14.53 -6.66 9.59
CA THR A 466 -13.14 -6.18 9.71
C THR A 466 -13.05 -5.01 10.70
N ILE A 467 -13.96 -4.03 10.60
CA ILE A 467 -13.97 -2.86 11.49
C ILE A 467 -14.25 -3.27 12.94
N LEU A 468 -15.22 -4.16 13.18
CA LEU A 468 -15.54 -4.68 14.51
C LEU A 468 -14.45 -5.61 15.09
N ASN A 469 -13.51 -6.08 14.28
CA ASN A 469 -12.36 -6.89 14.72
C ASN A 469 -11.05 -6.09 14.80
N VAL A 470 -11.12 -4.75 14.89
CA VAL A 470 -9.95 -3.84 14.90
C VAL A 470 -8.90 -4.20 15.96
N THR A 471 -9.30 -4.75 17.09
CA THR A 471 -8.38 -5.15 18.18
C THR A 471 -7.44 -6.29 17.78
N SER A 472 -7.86 -7.17 16.87
CA SER A 472 -7.10 -8.34 16.43
C SER A 472 -6.22 -8.06 15.21
N LEU A 473 -6.36 -6.89 14.58
CA LEU A 473 -5.63 -6.52 13.37
C LEU A 473 -4.19 -6.11 13.71
N LYS A 474 -3.23 -6.91 13.23
CA LYS A 474 -1.78 -6.65 13.42
C LYS A 474 -1.29 -5.37 12.75
N GLU A 475 -1.93 -4.95 11.66
CA GLU A 475 -1.58 -3.70 10.94
C GLU A 475 -1.66 -2.46 11.84
N PHE A 476 -2.54 -2.49 12.84
CA PHE A 476 -2.75 -1.38 13.77
C PHE A 476 -1.94 -1.52 15.06
N ASP A 477 -1.09 -2.54 15.20
CA ASP A 477 -0.26 -2.74 16.39
C ASP A 477 0.95 -1.80 16.38
N THR A 478 0.67 -0.50 16.52
CA THR A 478 1.63 0.59 16.41
C THR A 478 1.48 1.54 17.60
N SER A 479 2.53 2.30 17.91
CA SER A 479 2.47 3.34 18.94
C SER A 479 1.44 4.43 18.64
N THR A 480 1.10 4.63 17.37
CA THR A 480 0.06 5.57 16.92
C THR A 480 -1.35 5.10 17.28
N TYR A 481 -1.58 3.77 17.30
CA TYR A 481 -2.90 3.18 17.58
C TYR A 481 -2.81 2.11 18.68
N PRO A 482 -2.58 2.52 19.95
CA PRO A 482 -2.53 1.60 21.09
C PRO A 482 -3.75 0.68 21.19
N ILE A 483 -3.58 -0.51 21.78
CA ILE A 483 -4.68 -1.47 21.98
C ILE A 483 -5.87 -0.87 22.74
N PHE A 484 -5.61 0.02 23.69
CA PHE A 484 -6.64 0.71 24.46
C PHE A 484 -7.54 1.58 23.58
N ASP A 485 -6.95 2.34 22.65
CA ASP A 485 -7.71 3.19 21.74
C ASP A 485 -8.56 2.37 20.77
N ARG A 486 -8.03 1.22 20.32
CA ARG A 486 -8.77 0.26 19.49
C ARG A 486 -9.96 -0.37 20.23
N GLN A 487 -9.80 -0.68 21.51
CA GLN A 487 -10.89 -1.18 22.36
C GLN A 487 -11.96 -0.12 22.58
N ASN A 488 -11.57 1.12 22.86
CA ASN A 488 -12.52 2.24 23.02
C ASN A 488 -13.30 2.52 21.74
N MET A 489 -12.63 2.48 20.59
CA MET A 489 -13.29 2.58 19.29
C MET A 489 -14.32 1.48 19.11
N LEU A 490 -13.96 0.22 19.40
CA LEU A 490 -14.85 -0.92 19.25
C LEU A 490 -16.13 -0.76 20.10
N VAL A 491 -15.97 -0.41 21.38
CA VAL A 491 -17.12 -0.18 22.29
C VAL A 491 -18.00 0.95 21.76
N SER A 492 -17.40 2.11 21.45
CA SER A 492 -18.14 3.28 20.98
C SER A 492 -18.87 3.02 19.66
N LEU A 493 -18.23 2.28 18.75
CA LEU A 493 -18.81 1.90 17.46
C LEU A 493 -19.96 0.92 17.65
N TYR A 494 -19.79 -0.08 18.51
CA TYR A 494 -20.83 -1.08 18.76
C TYR A 494 -22.07 -0.44 19.40
N ASP A 495 -21.89 0.40 20.42
CA ASP A 495 -22.98 1.16 21.05
C ASP A 495 -23.72 2.00 20.01
N GLU A 496 -22.99 2.72 19.16
CA GLU A 496 -23.59 3.55 18.11
C GLU A 496 -24.30 2.73 17.03
N MET A 497 -23.80 1.55 16.70
CA MET A 497 -24.47 0.65 15.76
C MET A 497 -25.81 0.19 16.32
N ILE A 498 -25.86 -0.22 17.59
CA ILE A 498 -27.11 -0.60 18.25
C ILE A 498 -28.09 0.57 18.31
N ASP A 499 -27.64 1.74 18.77
CA ASP A 499 -28.46 2.95 18.84
C ASP A 499 -29.01 3.32 17.45
N SER A 500 -28.19 3.23 16.41
CA SER A 500 -28.61 3.51 15.05
C SER A 500 -29.62 2.48 14.53
N ILE A 501 -29.43 1.19 14.80
CA ILE A 501 -30.38 0.15 14.38
C ILE A 501 -31.75 0.39 15.01
N LEU A 502 -31.79 0.66 16.32
CA LEU A 502 -33.02 0.99 17.03
C LEU A 502 -33.68 2.25 16.46
N HIS A 503 -32.89 3.29 16.21
CA HIS A 503 -33.40 4.53 15.63
C HIS A 503 -33.97 4.33 14.22
N ILE A 504 -33.37 3.48 13.40
CA ILE A 504 -33.89 3.15 12.07
C ILE A 504 -35.22 2.43 12.20
N ILE A 505 -35.31 1.41 13.06
CA ILE A 505 -36.56 0.64 13.29
C ILE A 505 -37.70 1.56 13.73
N ASP A 506 -37.45 2.47 14.68
CA ASP A 506 -38.45 3.43 15.18
C ASP A 506 -38.97 4.40 14.11
N ARG A 507 -38.24 4.57 13.00
CA ARG A 507 -38.57 5.50 11.91
C ARG A 507 -39.24 4.83 10.72
N LEU A 508 -39.17 3.50 10.60
CA LEU A 508 -39.78 2.75 9.50
C LEU A 508 -41.30 2.65 9.69
N ASP A 509 -42.03 2.85 8.61
CA ASP A 509 -43.49 2.70 8.61
C ASP A 509 -43.88 1.29 8.16
N LEU A 510 -43.96 0.39 9.14
CA LEU A 510 -44.33 -1.01 8.94
C LEU A 510 -45.86 -1.25 9.01
N SER A 511 -46.64 -0.20 8.77
CA SER A 511 -48.11 -0.29 8.75
C SER A 511 -48.60 -1.06 7.52
N VAL A 512 -49.64 -1.86 7.71
CA VAL A 512 -50.31 -2.63 6.64
C VAL A 512 -51.74 -2.13 6.44
N ASP A 513 -52.16 -2.01 5.18
CA ASP A 513 -53.54 -1.71 4.82
C ASP A 513 -54.25 -2.99 4.34
N LYS A 514 -55.53 -3.10 4.66
CA LYS A 514 -56.36 -4.19 4.14
C LYS A 514 -56.92 -3.77 2.80
N GLU A 515 -56.64 -4.56 1.78
CA GLU A 515 -57.24 -4.35 0.47
C GLU A 515 -58.77 -4.38 0.63
N LYS A 516 -59.43 -3.24 0.44
CA LYS A 516 -60.90 -3.22 0.36
C LYS A 516 -61.25 -4.00 -0.89
N ALA A 517 -61.81 -5.20 -0.70
CA ALA A 517 -62.41 -5.97 -1.77
C ALA A 517 -63.26 -5.00 -2.61
N LYS A 518 -62.87 -4.77 -3.86
CA LYS A 518 -63.76 -4.10 -4.80
C LYS A 518 -64.92 -5.04 -4.98
N ASP A 519 -66.06 -4.70 -4.39
CA ASP A 519 -67.34 -5.32 -4.67
C ASP A 519 -67.52 -5.37 -6.18
N GLU A 520 -67.44 -6.58 -6.73
CA GLU A 520 -68.34 -7.12 -7.75
C GLU A 520 -67.97 -8.59 -8.00
N ASN A 521 -68.69 -9.47 -7.28
CA ASN A 521 -68.70 -10.93 -7.39
C ASN A 521 -67.46 -11.68 -6.86
N ASP A 522 -67.43 -11.95 -5.55
CA ASP A 522 -66.77 -13.19 -5.10
C ASP A 522 -67.44 -13.76 -3.85
N ASP A 523 -67.65 -15.08 -3.88
CA ASP A 523 -68.18 -15.85 -2.77
C ASP A 523 -67.28 -15.64 -1.55
N GLY A 524 -67.88 -15.34 -0.40
CA GLY A 524 -67.18 -15.02 0.85
C GLY A 524 -66.28 -16.16 1.32
N THR A 525 -65.05 -16.19 0.79
CA THR A 525 -64.02 -17.14 1.23
C THR A 525 -63.45 -16.60 2.53
N THR A 526 -64.09 -16.93 3.66
CA THR A 526 -63.55 -16.64 4.99
C THR A 526 -62.27 -17.44 5.20
N THR A 527 -61.15 -16.82 4.85
CA THR A 527 -59.82 -17.30 5.18
C THR A 527 -59.55 -17.15 6.68
N THR A 528 -58.95 -18.18 7.28
CA THR A 528 -58.46 -18.15 8.66
C THR A 528 -57.08 -17.51 8.78
N ASP A 529 -56.47 -17.15 7.66
CA ASP A 529 -55.17 -16.48 7.63
C ASP A 529 -55.32 -15.00 8.04
N PRO A 530 -54.74 -14.59 9.19
CA PRO A 530 -54.84 -13.22 9.67
C PRO A 530 -54.14 -12.20 8.77
N VAL A 531 -53.30 -12.64 7.81
CA VAL A 531 -52.49 -11.81 6.93
C VAL A 531 -53.11 -11.67 5.52
N PHE A 532 -54.19 -12.42 5.23
CA PHE A 532 -54.79 -12.41 3.90
C PHE A 532 -55.34 -11.02 3.52
N GLY A 533 -54.95 -10.53 2.35
CA GLY A 533 -55.35 -9.22 1.83
C GLY A 533 -54.66 -8.03 2.51
N MET A 534 -53.66 -8.26 3.37
CA MET A 534 -52.82 -7.19 3.92
C MET A 534 -51.71 -6.82 2.93
N LYS A 535 -51.59 -5.53 2.63
CA LYS A 535 -50.48 -4.97 1.84
C LYS A 535 -49.74 -3.91 2.63
N PRO A 536 -48.40 -3.86 2.55
CA PRO A 536 -47.63 -2.81 3.20
C PRO A 536 -47.97 -1.45 2.62
N ILE A 537 -48.19 -0.45 3.49
CA ILE A 537 -48.44 0.94 3.06
C ILE A 537 -47.20 1.52 2.37
N LYS A 538 -46.00 1.17 2.88
CA LYS A 538 -44.71 1.52 2.28
C LYS A 538 -43.87 0.26 2.03
N PRO A 539 -43.97 -0.38 0.85
CA PRO A 539 -43.22 -1.59 0.52
C PRO A 539 -41.70 -1.46 0.71
N LYS A 540 -41.13 -0.28 0.40
CA LYS A 540 -39.69 -0.02 0.56
C LYS A 540 -39.22 -0.05 2.01
N ASP A 541 -40.05 0.39 2.95
CA ASP A 541 -39.70 0.36 4.38
C ASP A 541 -39.62 -1.10 4.88
N PHE A 542 -40.46 -1.99 4.33
CA PHE A 542 -40.37 -3.43 4.57
C PHE A 542 -39.10 -4.04 3.96
N GLU A 543 -38.71 -3.65 2.74
CA GLU A 543 -37.45 -4.10 2.13
C GLU A 543 -36.23 -3.70 2.98
N ILE A 544 -36.17 -2.44 3.43
CA ILE A 544 -35.12 -1.96 4.33
C ILE A 544 -35.13 -2.73 5.64
N PHE A 545 -36.31 -3.00 6.21
CA PHE A 545 -36.45 -3.77 7.44
C PHE A 545 -35.92 -5.20 7.29
N TYR A 546 -36.26 -5.91 6.21
CA TYR A 546 -35.75 -7.26 5.98
C TYR A 546 -34.24 -7.29 5.80
N ASN A 547 -33.69 -6.40 4.97
CA ASN A 547 -32.23 -6.26 4.85
C ASN A 547 -31.57 -5.94 6.18
N LEU A 548 -32.19 -5.10 7.02
CA LEU A 548 -31.66 -4.75 8.33
C LEU A 548 -31.65 -5.95 9.28
N VAL A 549 -32.71 -6.75 9.29
CA VAL A 549 -32.79 -7.99 10.08
C VAL A 549 -31.70 -8.96 9.64
N ASP A 550 -31.57 -9.20 8.34
CA ASP A 550 -30.58 -10.14 7.80
C ASP A 550 -29.15 -9.63 7.93
N PHE A 551 -28.94 -8.31 7.94
CA PHE A 551 -27.66 -7.68 8.24
C PHE A 551 -27.24 -7.86 9.70
N CYS A 552 -28.20 -7.85 10.63
CA CYS A 552 -27.94 -8.00 12.06
C CYS A 552 -27.68 -9.45 12.47
N GLN A 553 -28.22 -10.42 11.72
CA GLN A 553 -27.94 -11.86 11.89
C GLN A 553 -26.50 -12.21 11.47
#